data_AF-A0A842UIW5-F1
#
_entry.id   AF-A0A842UIW5-F1
#
_cell.length_a   1.000
_cell.length_b   1.000
_cell.length_c   1.000
_cell.angle_alpha   90.00
_cell.angle_beta   90.00
_cell.angle_gamma   90.00
#
_symmetry.space_group_name_H-M   'P 1'
#
loop_
_entity.id
_entity.type
_entity.pdbx_description
1 polymer ?
#
loop_
_entity_poly.entity_id
_entity_poly.type
_entity_poly.pdbx_seq_one_letter_code
_entity_poly.pdbx_strand_id
1 'polypeptide(L)' 'HKGGEIIDGVCEPAAREIKVGEVIQFERFGFARLDEKKEKLVFIYTHK' A
#
# COMPACT_ATOMS: atom_id res chain seq x y z
N HIS A 1 -8.23 20.07 -10.28
CA HIS A 1 -7.21 18.99 -10.29
C HIS A 1 -7.10 18.49 -8.86
N LYS A 2 -7.72 17.36 -8.49
CA LYS A 2 -7.55 16.79 -7.14
C LYS A 2 -6.25 16.00 -7.15
N GLY A 3 -5.20 16.53 -6.52
CA GLY A 3 -3.94 15.83 -6.35
C GLY A 3 -4.15 14.56 -5.53
N GLY A 4 -3.39 13.51 -5.83
CA GLY A 4 -3.34 12.32 -4.98
C GLY A 4 -2.80 12.68 -3.60
N GLU A 5 -3.35 12.08 -2.56
CA GLU A 5 -2.86 12.20 -1.19
C GLU A 5 -1.81 11.12 -0.95
N ILE A 6 -0.67 11.49 -0.33
CA ILE A 6 0.34 10.54 0.14
C ILE A 6 0.18 10.42 1.65
N ILE A 7 0.00 9.18 2.13
CA ILE A 7 -0.13 8.85 3.54
C ILE A 7 1.10 8.01 3.94
N ASP A 8 1.96 8.57 4.79
CA ASP A 8 3.05 7.82 5.41
C ASP A 8 2.57 7.06 6.65
N GLY A 9 3.11 5.86 6.85
CA GLY A 9 2.73 5.02 7.99
C GLY A 9 3.69 3.85 8.21
N VAL A 10 3.40 3.05 9.23
CA VAL A 10 4.08 1.79 9.53
C VAL A 10 3.13 0.62 9.28
N CYS A 11 3.68 -0.50 8.83
CA CYS A 11 2.93 -1.73 8.61
C CYS A 11 3.56 -2.87 9.41
N GLU A 12 2.80 -3.93 9.62
CA GLU A 12 3.23 -5.12 10.34
C GLU A 12 4.44 -5.79 9.65
N PRO A 13 5.31 -6.49 10.39
CA PRO A 13 6.47 -7.18 9.82
C PRO A 13 6.14 -8.15 8.68
N ALA A 14 4.93 -8.74 8.68
CA ALA A 14 4.45 -9.66 7.64
C ALA A 14 4.34 -8.99 6.26
N ALA A 15 4.20 -7.66 6.20
CA ALA A 15 4.17 -6.92 4.94
C ALA A 15 5.47 -7.05 4.12
N ARG A 16 6.56 -7.50 4.76
CA ARG A 16 7.81 -7.83 4.07
C ARG A 16 7.69 -8.99 3.11
N GLU A 17 6.68 -9.85 3.22
CA GLU A 17 6.49 -11.00 2.34
C GLU A 17 5.67 -10.66 1.08
N ILE A 18 4.94 -9.53 1.10
CA ILE A 18 4.08 -9.10 -0.01
C ILE A 18 4.91 -8.84 -1.26
N LYS A 19 4.45 -9.32 -2.41
CA LYS A 19 5.14 -9.17 -3.69
C LYS A 19 4.63 -7.95 -4.46
N VAL A 20 5.50 -7.35 -5.28
CA VAL A 20 5.08 -6.27 -6.19
C VAL A 20 3.99 -6.81 -7.12
N GLY A 21 2.91 -6.04 -7.25
CA GLY A 21 1.70 -6.41 -7.99
C GLY A 21 0.62 -7.12 -7.15
N GLU A 22 0.95 -7.56 -5.92
CA GLU A 22 0.00 -8.20 -5.03
C GLU A 22 -0.99 -7.19 -4.46
N VAL A 23 -2.27 -7.57 -4.41
CA VAL A 23 -3.35 -6.78 -3.82
C VAL A 23 -3.65 -7.33 -2.43
N ILE A 24 -3.54 -6.47 -1.43
CA ILE A 24 -3.84 -6.80 -0.03
C ILE A 24 -4.96 -5.91 0.51
N GLN A 25 -5.56 -6.32 1.62
CA GLN A 25 -6.56 -5.54 2.35
C GLN A 25 -5.93 -4.97 3.63
N PHE A 26 -5.86 -3.65 3.71
CA PHE A 26 -5.55 -2.98 4.97
C PHE A 26 -6.84 -2.76 5.75
N GLU A 27 -6.94 -3.35 6.95
CA GLU A 27 -8.11 -3.19 7.81
C GLU A 27 -8.41 -1.71 8.09
N ARG A 28 -9.66 -1.29 7.83
CA ARG A 28 -10.15 0.10 7.94
C ARG A 28 -9.60 1.12 6.93
N PHE A 29 -8.72 0.71 6.01
CA PHE A 29 -8.25 1.56 4.91
C PHE A 29 -8.84 1.13 3.57
N GLY A 30 -8.86 -0.17 3.28
CA GLY A 30 -9.36 -0.72 2.01
C GLY A 30 -8.34 -1.59 1.29
N PHE A 31 -8.58 -1.85 0.01
CA PHE A 31 -7.68 -2.63 -0.84
C PHE A 31 -6.56 -1.77 -1.39
N ALA A 32 -5.35 -2.33 -1.41
CA ALA A 32 -4.18 -1.65 -1.91
C ALA A 32 -3.27 -2.62 -2.67
N ARG A 33 -2.71 -2.16 -3.79
CA ARG A 33 -1.71 -2.92 -4.57
C ARG A 33 -0.32 -2.45 -4.21
N LEU A 34 0.59 -3.38 -3.91
CA LEU A 34 2.01 -3.05 -3.76
C LEU A 34 2.60 -2.70 -5.13
N ASP A 35 3.04 -1.46 -5.31
CA ASP A 35 3.57 -0.96 -6.58
C ASP A 35 5.10 -0.89 -6.57
N GLU A 36 5.69 -0.49 -5.43
CA GLU A 36 7.15 -0.49 -5.24
C GLU A 36 7.56 -1.15 -3.92
N LYS A 37 8.63 -1.96 -3.97
CA LYS A 37 9.26 -2.59 -2.82
C LYS A 37 10.78 -2.39 -2.88
N LYS A 38 11.28 -1.33 -2.23
CA LYS A 38 12.72 -1.04 -2.08
C LYS A 38 13.05 -0.81 -0.60
N GLU A 39 13.47 0.40 -0.23
CA GLU A 39 13.68 0.80 1.17
C GLU A 39 12.35 1.01 1.91
N LYS A 40 11.29 1.33 1.16
CA LYS A 40 9.91 1.46 1.65
C LYS A 40 8.98 0.64 0.76
N LEU A 41 7.81 0.31 1.30
CA LEU A 41 6.69 -0.27 0.56
C LEU A 41 5.77 0.87 0.10
N VAL A 42 5.52 0.96 -1.20
CA VAL A 42 4.62 1.96 -1.78
C VAL A 42 3.38 1.27 -2.31
N PHE A 43 2.23 1.65 -1.75
CA PHE A 43 0.95 1.07 -2.09
C PHE A 43 0.07 2.07 -2.84
N ILE A 44 -0.66 1.59 -3.84
CA ILE A 44 -1.69 2.37 -4.53
C ILE A 44 -3.06 1.87 -4.07
N TYR A 45 -3.85 2.78 -3.49
CA TYR A 45 -5.23 2.52 -3.12
C TYR A 45 -6.14 2.63 -4.35
N THR A 46 -6.78 1.54 -4.74
CA THR A 46 -7.76 1.53 -5.83
C THR A 46 -9.15 1.73 -5.25
N HIS A 47 -9.51 2.99 -4.98
CA HIS A 47 -10.83 3.45 -4.53
C HIS A 47 -11.34 2.88 -3.18
N LYS A 48 -12.36 3.56 -2.64
CA LYS A 48 -13.03 3.24 -1.37
C LYS A 48 -13.94 2.02 -1.50
#